data_AF-A0A4R6IH90-F1
#
_entry.id   AF-A0A4R6IH90-F1
#
_cell.length_a   1.000
_cell.length_b   1.000
_cell.length_c   1.000
_cell.angle_alpha   90.00
_cell.angle_beta   90.00
_cell.angle_gamma   90.00
#
_symmetry.space_group_name_H-M   'P 1'
#
loop_
_entity.id
_entity.type
_entity.pdbx_description
1 polymer ?
#
loop_
_entity_poly.entity_id
_entity_poly.type
_entity_poly.pdbx_seq_one_letter_code
_entity_poly.pdbx_strand_id
1 'polypeptide(L)'
;MKKRKLISLLISPLLISFIATISCNQNPSVSANLALSNIIKGISDQTINADDGILVNDLSKSINALTNSNSNYITKKIKILLLPTFQAALGEIAKIESVTFNTNGEDVSLKLIISYPNATSNQEVTFKIANLKSLIDLDAIFNNLNSKTYKPKVEYSSRTPFEWMTWIESFNLHSLNNEFKKRIESSFSNDLNGALITKIAVTKPNSESTFLNVKLTLSNAINEKQVTINIGPLWNQKSIPSEIDKNVALNIYPKLVNSSIVNLLERKKRATEVVSNLLNTHNFKIFEAVTDLLNL
;
A
#
# COMPACT_ATOMS: atom_id res chain seq x y z
N MET A 1 51.65 10.38 -12.06
CA MET A 1 51.38 10.42 -10.59
C MET A 1 50.23 11.38 -10.30
N LYS A 2 49.02 10.88 -10.05
CA LYS A 2 47.94 11.64 -9.38
C LYS A 2 47.15 10.67 -8.48
N LYS A 3 46.94 11.11 -7.24
CA LYS A 3 46.68 10.33 -6.03
C LYS A 3 45.29 9.68 -6.04
N ARG A 4 45.24 8.36 -5.77
CA ARG A 4 44.02 7.62 -5.41
C ARG A 4 43.63 8.00 -3.98
N LYS A 5 42.39 8.44 -3.76
CA LYS A 5 41.82 8.54 -2.40
C LYS A 5 41.26 7.17 -2.03
N LEU A 6 41.99 6.45 -1.19
CA LEU A 6 41.44 5.37 -0.38
C LEU A 6 40.52 6.02 0.67
N ILE A 7 39.25 5.67 0.68
CA ILE A 7 38.40 5.88 1.85
C ILE A 7 38.27 4.52 2.50
N SER A 8 39.17 4.25 3.46
CA SER A 8 38.91 3.27 4.50
C SER A 8 38.09 3.97 5.57
N LEU A 9 36.85 3.53 5.78
CA LEU A 9 36.12 3.84 7.01
C LEU A 9 35.77 2.50 7.65
N LEU A 10 36.69 2.10 8.53
CA LEU A 10 36.49 1.12 9.58
C LEU A 10 35.30 1.57 10.44
N ILE A 11 34.24 0.79 10.47
CA ILE A 11 33.28 0.81 11.57
C ILE A 11 33.25 -0.61 12.13
N SER A 12 34.18 -0.88 13.03
CA SER A 12 34.07 -2.02 13.94
C SER A 12 33.07 -1.64 15.03
N PRO A 13 32.03 -2.44 15.32
CA PRO A 13 31.31 -2.29 16.57
C PRO A 13 32.23 -2.79 17.69
N LEU A 14 32.67 -1.87 18.55
CA LEU A 14 33.26 -2.19 19.84
C LEU A 14 32.22 -2.94 20.67
N LEU A 15 32.30 -4.27 20.69
CA LEU A 15 31.71 -5.08 21.75
C LEU A 15 32.56 -4.86 23.00
N ILE A 16 32.12 -3.93 23.85
CA ILE A 16 32.70 -3.75 25.18
C ILE A 16 32.30 -4.97 26.00
N SER A 17 33.21 -5.92 26.15
CA SER A 17 33.11 -7.01 27.11
C SER A 17 33.23 -6.44 28.52
N PHE A 18 32.10 -6.22 29.19
CA PHE A 18 32.08 -5.88 30.61
C PHE A 18 32.27 -7.15 31.45
N ILE A 19 33.40 -7.23 32.14
CA ILE A 19 33.60 -8.16 33.25
C ILE A 19 32.81 -7.59 34.44
N ALA A 20 31.68 -8.22 34.77
CA ALA A 20 30.93 -7.88 35.98
C ALA A 20 31.67 -8.42 37.20
N THR A 21 32.16 -7.53 38.07
CA THR A 21 32.51 -7.87 39.44
C THR A 21 31.23 -8.27 40.19
N ILE A 22 31.15 -9.54 40.59
CA ILE A 22 30.01 -10.12 41.30
C ILE A 22 30.01 -9.60 42.74
N SER A 23 29.06 -8.74 43.07
CA SER A 23 28.61 -8.51 44.44
C SER A 23 27.54 -9.55 44.77
N CYS A 24 27.86 -10.47 45.68
CA CYS A 24 26.96 -11.50 46.19
C CYS A 24 25.90 -10.90 47.12
N ASN A 25 24.96 -10.11 46.60
CA ASN A 25 23.64 -9.91 47.22
C ASN A 25 22.62 -9.18 46.32
N GLN A 26 22.69 -9.33 44.99
CA GLN A 26 21.65 -8.79 44.14
C GLN A 26 20.46 -9.75 44.10
N ASN A 27 19.27 -9.26 44.46
CA ASN A 27 18.01 -9.94 44.24
C ASN A 27 18.01 -10.49 42.79
N PRO A 28 17.90 -11.81 42.57
CA PRO A 28 18.05 -12.41 41.24
C PRO A 28 17.18 -11.76 40.17
N SER A 29 16.01 -11.26 40.58
CA SER A 29 15.08 -10.54 39.70
C SER A 29 15.60 -9.19 39.22
N VAL A 30 16.34 -8.44 40.04
CA VAL A 30 16.93 -7.14 39.66
C VAL A 30 17.99 -7.32 38.58
N SER A 31 18.86 -8.32 38.75
CA SER A 31 19.90 -8.65 37.76
C SER A 31 19.28 -9.16 36.44
N ALA A 32 18.27 -10.04 36.53
CA ALA A 32 17.54 -10.53 35.35
C ALA A 32 16.81 -9.42 34.58
N ASN A 33 16.16 -8.49 35.29
CA ASN A 33 15.50 -7.33 34.68
C ASN A 33 16.51 -6.39 34.00
N LEU A 34 17.70 -6.19 34.59
CA LEU A 34 18.76 -5.40 33.98
C LEU A 34 19.30 -6.08 32.72
N ALA A 35 19.52 -7.39 32.74
CA ALA A 35 19.94 -8.16 31.57
C ALA A 35 18.92 -8.07 30.42
N LEU A 36 17.63 -8.25 30.72
CA LEU A 36 16.55 -8.08 29.75
C LEU A 36 16.53 -6.65 29.18
N SER A 37 16.64 -5.62 30.03
CA SER A 37 16.67 -4.23 29.57
C SER A 37 17.86 -3.94 28.65
N ASN A 38 19.02 -4.54 28.92
CA ASN A 38 20.20 -4.40 28.07
C ASN A 38 20.01 -5.06 26.69
N ILE A 39 19.37 -6.24 26.64
CA ILE A 39 18.99 -6.89 25.38
C ILE A 39 18.05 -5.98 24.57
N ILE A 40 17.01 -5.45 25.22
CA ILE A 40 16.04 -4.55 24.59
C ILE A 40 16.75 -3.31 24.03
N LYS A 41 17.63 -2.66 24.80
CA LYS A 41 18.42 -1.52 24.33
C LYS A 41 19.36 -1.86 23.18
N GLY A 42 19.94 -3.06 23.18
CA GLY A 42 20.82 -3.52 22.12
C GLY A 42 20.10 -3.78 20.79
N ILE A 43 18.78 -4.01 20.84
CA ILE A 43 17.94 -4.30 19.66
C ILE A 43 17.12 -3.06 19.25
N SER A 44 16.67 -2.24 20.20
CA SER A 44 15.83 -1.06 19.96
C SER A 44 16.50 -0.11 18.99
N ASP A 45 15.72 0.43 18.06
CA ASP A 45 16.13 1.43 17.07
C ASP A 45 17.24 0.98 16.11
N GLN A 46 17.64 -0.29 16.18
CA GLN A 46 18.53 -0.90 15.19
C GLN A 46 17.79 -1.21 13.90
N THR A 47 18.55 -1.24 12.82
CA THR A 47 18.13 -1.88 11.58
C THR A 47 18.80 -3.24 11.52
N ILE A 48 18.01 -4.31 11.59
CA ILE A 48 18.50 -5.68 11.58
C ILE A 48 18.27 -6.26 10.19
N ASN A 49 19.32 -6.79 9.59
CA ASN A 49 19.20 -7.44 8.30
C ASN A 49 18.49 -8.79 8.45
N ALA A 50 17.56 -9.07 7.55
CA ALA A 50 17.10 -10.42 7.29
C ALA A 50 18.25 -11.26 6.69
N ASP A 51 18.12 -12.58 6.80
CA ASP A 51 18.99 -13.49 6.05
C ASP A 51 18.90 -13.21 4.54
N ASP A 52 20.01 -13.44 3.84
CA ASP A 52 20.23 -12.89 2.50
C ASP A 52 19.11 -13.26 1.52
N GLY A 53 18.43 -12.23 1.01
CA GLY A 53 17.48 -12.37 -0.09
C GLY A 53 16.09 -12.91 0.26
N ILE A 54 15.69 -12.88 1.54
CA ILE A 54 14.31 -13.18 1.92
C ILE A 54 13.34 -12.18 1.24
N LEU A 55 12.31 -12.72 0.58
CA LEU A 55 11.22 -11.92 0.05
C LEU A 55 10.34 -11.38 1.18
N VAL A 56 9.91 -10.12 1.09
CA VAL A 56 9.04 -9.49 2.11
C VAL A 56 7.75 -10.28 2.37
N ASN A 57 7.16 -10.86 1.32
CA ASN A 57 5.98 -11.72 1.45
C ASN A 57 6.28 -13.04 2.16
N ASP A 58 7.46 -13.62 1.95
CA ASP A 58 7.85 -14.88 2.59
C ASP A 58 8.21 -14.65 4.05
N LEU A 59 8.80 -13.50 4.37
CA LEU A 59 8.96 -13.06 5.76
C LEU A 59 7.59 -12.92 6.43
N SER A 60 6.67 -12.16 5.83
CA SER A 60 5.31 -11.96 6.38
C SER A 60 4.59 -13.30 6.64
N LYS A 61 4.60 -14.22 5.67
CA LYS A 61 4.03 -15.57 5.82
C LYS A 61 4.70 -16.35 6.93
N SER A 62 6.03 -16.31 7.00
CA SER A 62 6.81 -17.02 8.02
C SER A 62 6.46 -16.50 9.41
N ILE A 63 6.32 -15.18 9.59
CA ILE A 63 5.93 -14.57 10.86
C ILE A 63 4.49 -14.90 11.22
N ASN A 64 3.54 -14.78 10.29
CA ASN A 64 2.13 -15.06 10.55
C ASN A 64 1.89 -16.52 10.99
N ALA A 65 2.68 -17.46 10.46
CA ALA A 65 2.66 -18.87 10.88
C ALA A 65 3.11 -19.08 12.34
N LEU A 66 3.75 -18.09 12.97
CA LEU A 66 4.23 -18.17 14.35
C LEU A 66 3.20 -17.72 15.40
N THR A 67 2.07 -17.12 15.00
CA THR A 67 1.09 -16.48 15.90
C THR A 67 0.60 -17.37 17.05
N ASN A 68 0.47 -18.68 16.81
CA ASN A 68 0.01 -19.67 17.80
C ASN A 68 1.11 -20.68 18.19
N SER A 69 2.37 -20.36 17.92
CA SER A 69 3.50 -21.23 18.25
C SER A 69 3.99 -20.99 19.69
N ASN A 70 4.68 -21.97 20.27
CA ASN A 70 5.34 -21.78 21.57
C ASN A 70 6.63 -20.93 21.44
N SER A 71 7.03 -20.29 22.53
CA SER A 71 8.16 -19.34 22.54
C SER A 71 9.50 -19.94 22.11
N ASN A 72 9.77 -21.22 22.39
CA ASN A 72 11.00 -21.88 21.92
C ASN A 72 11.03 -21.97 20.40
N TYR A 73 9.92 -22.36 19.78
CA TYR A 73 9.82 -22.46 18.33
C TYR A 73 9.88 -21.09 17.65
N ILE A 74 9.17 -20.09 18.21
CA ILE A 74 9.24 -18.69 17.74
C ILE A 74 10.68 -18.22 17.77
N THR A 75 11.36 -18.35 18.93
CA THR A 75 12.75 -17.93 19.12
C THR A 75 13.67 -18.57 18.08
N LYS A 76 13.58 -19.89 17.88
CA LYS A 76 14.39 -20.60 16.89
C LYS A 76 14.15 -20.09 15.48
N LYS A 77 12.89 -19.87 15.09
CA LYS A 77 12.54 -19.41 13.73
C LYS A 77 12.98 -17.98 13.47
N ILE A 78 12.76 -17.05 14.40
CA ILE A 78 13.22 -15.66 14.23
C ILE A 78 14.74 -15.58 14.18
N LYS A 79 15.46 -16.36 14.99
CA LYS A 79 16.92 -16.44 14.92
C LYS A 79 17.41 -16.87 13.53
N ILE A 80 16.71 -17.77 12.85
CA ILE A 80 17.05 -18.23 11.49
C ILE A 80 16.73 -17.17 10.43
N LEU A 81 15.63 -16.41 10.59
CA LEU A 81 15.18 -15.42 9.61
C LEU A 81 16.04 -14.14 9.60
N LEU A 82 16.79 -13.88 10.66
CA LEU A 82 17.60 -12.67 10.85
C LEU A 82 19.09 -13.01 10.90
N LEU A 83 19.95 -12.06 10.53
CA LEU A 83 21.39 -12.28 10.53
C LEU A 83 21.95 -12.65 11.93
N PRO A 84 23.11 -13.34 11.99
CA PRO A 84 23.72 -13.78 13.25
C PRO A 84 23.93 -12.68 14.30
N THR A 85 24.07 -11.42 13.89
CA THR A 85 24.17 -10.27 14.81
C THR A 85 22.95 -10.13 15.72
N PHE A 86 21.74 -10.41 15.21
CA PHE A 86 20.53 -10.45 16.04
C PHE A 86 20.59 -11.59 17.06
N GLN A 87 21.05 -12.78 16.64
CA GLN A 87 21.15 -13.93 17.54
C GLN A 87 22.11 -13.65 18.70
N ALA A 88 23.24 -12.98 18.41
CA ALA A 88 24.21 -12.55 19.42
C ALA A 88 23.60 -11.51 20.38
N ALA A 89 22.85 -10.53 19.87
CA ALA A 89 22.19 -9.51 20.68
C ALA A 89 21.09 -10.08 21.59
N LEU A 90 20.31 -11.05 21.09
CA LEU A 90 19.27 -11.73 21.87
C LEU A 90 19.87 -12.66 22.94
N GLY A 91 21.03 -13.27 22.65
CA GLY A 91 21.68 -14.23 23.52
C GLY A 91 21.01 -15.62 23.51
N GLU A 92 21.52 -16.52 24.35
CA GLU A 92 21.11 -17.93 24.35
C GLU A 92 19.81 -18.19 25.12
N ILE A 93 19.59 -17.47 26.22
CA ILE A 93 18.55 -17.80 27.20
C ILE A 93 17.30 -16.92 27.14
N ALA A 94 17.37 -15.76 26.47
CA ALA A 94 16.18 -14.94 26.22
C ALA A 94 15.27 -15.64 25.21
N LYS A 95 13.95 -15.46 25.37
CA LYS A 95 12.94 -16.06 24.48
C LYS A 95 12.03 -15.00 23.90
N ILE A 96 11.57 -15.24 22.69
CA ILE A 96 10.55 -14.46 22.01
C ILE A 96 9.21 -15.11 22.30
N GLU A 97 8.37 -14.43 23.06
CA GLU A 97 7.03 -14.86 23.45
C GLU A 97 6.01 -14.59 22.34
N SER A 98 6.18 -13.50 21.61
CA SER A 98 5.38 -13.20 20.43
C SER A 98 6.13 -12.29 19.48
N VAL A 99 5.67 -12.29 18.23
CA VAL A 99 6.21 -11.47 17.14
C VAL A 99 5.06 -10.92 16.30
N THR A 100 5.16 -9.65 15.93
CA THR A 100 4.23 -9.00 15.00
C THR A 100 5.03 -8.40 13.85
N PHE A 101 4.56 -8.64 12.63
CA PHE A 101 5.13 -8.08 11.42
C PHE A 101 4.32 -6.87 10.97
N ASN A 102 4.97 -5.72 10.82
CA ASN A 102 4.34 -4.48 10.39
C ASN A 102 4.97 -4.00 9.09
N THR A 103 4.12 -3.62 8.14
CA THR A 103 4.50 -2.92 6.91
C THR A 103 3.72 -1.63 6.82
N ASN A 104 4.38 -0.50 7.06
CA ASN A 104 3.79 0.82 6.91
C ASN A 104 4.62 1.62 5.89
N GLY A 105 4.21 1.59 4.62
CA GLY A 105 4.97 2.28 3.56
C GLY A 105 6.33 1.62 3.31
N GLU A 106 7.41 2.38 3.52
CA GLU A 106 8.81 1.93 3.38
C GLU A 106 9.36 1.26 4.66
N ASP A 107 8.64 1.35 5.78
CA ASP A 107 9.11 0.82 7.06
C ASP A 107 8.56 -0.60 7.30
N VAL A 108 9.39 -1.60 6.97
CA VAL A 108 9.21 -2.98 7.44
C VAL A 108 9.81 -3.12 8.82
N SER A 109 9.01 -3.53 9.80
CA SER A 109 9.46 -3.71 11.17
C SER A 109 8.92 -4.97 11.82
N LEU A 110 9.67 -5.49 12.77
CA LEU A 110 9.18 -6.49 13.72
C LEU A 110 9.03 -5.85 15.08
N LYS A 111 7.93 -6.21 15.73
CA LYS A 111 7.69 -5.97 17.15
C LYS A 111 7.73 -7.32 17.88
N LEU A 112 8.61 -7.44 18.85
CA LEU A 112 8.82 -8.66 19.64
C LEU A 112 8.42 -8.42 21.09
N ILE A 113 7.84 -9.43 21.74
CA ILE A 113 7.75 -9.52 23.20
C ILE A 113 8.80 -10.53 23.66
N ILE A 114 9.76 -10.09 24.47
CA ILE A 114 10.91 -10.87 24.93
C ILE A 114 10.78 -11.17 26.42
N SER A 115 11.01 -12.42 26.80
CA SER A 115 11.14 -12.87 28.18
C SER A 115 12.60 -13.24 28.50
N TYR A 116 12.95 -13.20 29.79
CA TYR A 116 14.26 -13.59 30.30
C TYR A 116 14.10 -14.34 31.63
N PRO A 117 14.89 -15.40 31.89
CA PRO A 117 14.76 -16.17 33.13
C PRO A 117 14.86 -15.29 34.39
N ASN A 118 13.94 -15.46 35.33
CA ASN A 118 13.83 -14.72 36.59
C ASN A 118 13.53 -13.21 36.46
N ALA A 119 13.29 -12.68 35.25
CA ALA A 119 12.76 -11.34 35.08
C ALA A 119 11.31 -11.27 35.57
N THR A 120 10.89 -10.11 36.09
CA THR A 120 9.54 -9.93 36.66
C THR A 120 8.47 -9.69 35.60
N SER A 121 8.86 -9.32 34.39
CA SER A 121 7.95 -9.06 33.28
C SER A 121 8.66 -9.23 31.94
N ASN A 122 7.86 -9.50 30.91
CA ASN A 122 8.32 -9.43 29.53
C ASN A 122 8.50 -7.97 29.10
N GLN A 123 9.36 -7.74 28.11
CA GLN A 123 9.57 -6.41 27.53
C GLN A 123 9.36 -6.44 26.02
N GLU A 124 8.89 -5.32 25.49
CA GLU A 124 8.64 -5.15 24.07
C GLU A 124 9.82 -4.45 23.39
N VAL A 125 10.15 -4.86 22.17
CA VAL A 125 11.08 -4.14 21.31
C VAL A 125 10.56 -4.09 19.88
N THR A 126 10.73 -2.94 19.22
CA THR A 126 10.46 -2.77 17.79
C THR A 126 11.74 -2.35 17.08
N PHE A 127 12.00 -2.94 15.92
CA PHE A 127 13.16 -2.62 15.09
C PHE A 127 12.85 -2.77 13.60
N LYS A 128 13.61 -2.05 12.76
CA LYS A 128 13.46 -2.11 11.30
C LYS A 128 14.17 -3.33 10.74
N ILE A 129 13.62 -3.88 9.65
CA ILE A 129 14.27 -4.95 8.90
C ILE A 129 14.80 -4.42 7.56
N ALA A 130 16.07 -4.69 7.29
CA ALA A 130 16.70 -4.41 6.00
C ALA A 130 17.09 -5.70 5.25
N ASN A 131 17.64 -5.53 4.04
CA ASN A 131 18.06 -6.61 3.13
C ASN A 131 16.91 -7.52 2.65
N LEU A 132 15.69 -6.99 2.63
CA LEU A 132 14.54 -7.66 2.05
C LEU A 132 14.52 -7.49 0.53
N LYS A 133 13.94 -8.46 -0.16
CA LYS A 133 13.66 -8.40 -1.60
C LYS A 133 12.15 -8.31 -1.85
N SER A 134 11.78 -7.70 -2.98
CA SER A 134 10.41 -7.71 -3.48
C SER A 134 10.41 -8.20 -4.93
N LEU A 135 9.42 -9.02 -5.28
CA LEU A 135 9.17 -9.42 -6.67
C LEU A 135 8.38 -8.36 -7.45
N ILE A 136 7.90 -7.32 -6.77
CA ILE A 136 7.10 -6.24 -7.35
C ILE A 136 8.06 -5.14 -7.82
N ASP A 137 8.19 -5.02 -9.14
CA ASP A 137 8.97 -3.97 -9.80
C ASP A 137 8.12 -2.69 -9.93
N LEU A 138 8.37 -1.73 -9.04
CA LEU A 138 7.66 -0.46 -9.03
C LEU A 138 7.99 0.43 -10.24
N ASP A 139 9.14 0.26 -10.88
CA ASP A 139 9.51 1.04 -12.06
C ASP A 139 8.77 0.54 -13.30
N ALA A 140 8.68 -0.78 -13.48
CA ALA A 140 7.84 -1.37 -14.52
C ALA A 140 6.36 -0.98 -14.35
N ILE A 141 5.86 -1.04 -13.11
CA ILE A 141 4.48 -0.63 -12.77
C ILE A 141 4.25 0.85 -13.03
N PHE A 142 5.20 1.71 -12.65
CA PHE A 142 5.15 3.14 -12.96
C PHE A 142 5.04 3.40 -14.46
N ASN A 143 5.88 2.74 -15.27
CA ASN A 143 5.85 2.90 -16.72
C ASN A 143 4.52 2.44 -17.34
N ASN A 144 3.85 1.44 -16.75
CA ASN A 144 2.57 0.93 -17.23
C ASN A 144 1.36 1.77 -16.80
N LEU A 145 1.42 2.39 -15.62
CA LEU A 145 0.31 3.15 -15.03
C LEU A 145 0.35 4.65 -15.31
N ASN A 146 1.55 5.25 -15.35
CA ASN A 146 1.67 6.69 -15.26
C ASN A 146 1.03 7.38 -16.48
N SER A 147 0.21 8.39 -16.20
CA SER A 147 -0.65 9.13 -17.14
C SER A 147 -1.72 8.30 -17.86
N LYS A 148 -1.91 7.03 -17.50
CA LYS A 148 -2.94 6.18 -18.07
C LYS A 148 -4.32 6.56 -17.56
N THR A 149 -5.31 6.41 -18.42
CA THR A 149 -6.72 6.67 -18.11
C THR A 149 -7.43 5.35 -17.87
N TYR A 150 -8.14 5.28 -16.75
CA TYR A 150 -8.97 4.14 -16.39
C TYR A 150 -10.43 4.53 -16.28
N LYS A 151 -11.30 3.62 -16.68
CA LYS A 151 -12.73 3.81 -16.52
C LYS A 151 -13.19 3.44 -15.11
N PRO A 152 -14.16 4.17 -14.54
CA PRO A 152 -14.91 3.66 -13.40
C PRO A 152 -15.70 2.41 -13.82
N LYS A 153 -15.92 1.48 -12.89
CA LYS A 153 -16.90 0.41 -13.12
C LYS A 153 -18.29 1.01 -13.35
N VAL A 154 -19.15 0.27 -14.05
CA VAL A 154 -20.49 0.72 -14.47
C VAL A 154 -21.30 1.32 -13.31
N GLU A 155 -21.28 0.66 -12.14
CA GLU A 155 -21.96 1.11 -10.91
C GLU A 155 -21.53 2.49 -10.39
N TYR A 156 -20.34 2.96 -10.79
CA TYR A 156 -19.76 4.23 -10.35
C TYR A 156 -19.54 5.23 -11.50
N SER A 157 -19.88 4.84 -12.72
CA SER A 157 -19.67 5.65 -13.94
C SER A 157 -20.53 6.93 -13.98
N SER A 158 -21.58 6.95 -13.17
CA SER A 158 -22.54 8.04 -13.12
C SER A 158 -22.17 9.16 -12.14
N ARG A 159 -21.04 9.01 -11.44
CA ARG A 159 -20.53 10.01 -10.49
C ARG A 159 -19.73 11.09 -11.22
N THR A 160 -19.88 12.31 -10.75
CA THR A 160 -19.10 13.47 -11.22
C THR A 160 -17.66 13.46 -10.69
N PRO A 161 -16.72 14.20 -11.31
CA PRO A 161 -15.38 14.36 -10.76
C PRO A 161 -15.36 14.88 -9.32
N PHE A 162 -16.28 15.79 -8.95
CA PHE A 162 -16.39 16.28 -7.57
C PHE A 162 -16.88 15.18 -6.62
N GLU A 163 -17.88 14.39 -7.01
CA GLU A 163 -18.34 13.25 -6.19
C GLU A 163 -17.27 12.17 -6.04
N TRP A 164 -16.45 11.95 -7.06
CA TRP A 164 -15.27 11.07 -6.97
C TRP A 164 -14.20 11.65 -6.04
N MET A 165 -13.89 12.94 -6.15
CA MET A 165 -12.94 13.62 -5.27
C MET A 165 -13.39 13.52 -3.80
N THR A 166 -14.62 13.92 -3.50
CA THR A 166 -15.20 13.84 -2.14
C THR A 166 -15.16 12.41 -1.60
N TRP A 167 -15.44 11.41 -2.45
CA TRP A 167 -15.35 10.01 -2.04
C TRP A 167 -13.90 9.59 -1.75
N ILE A 168 -12.93 9.93 -2.60
CA ILE A 168 -11.51 9.61 -2.36
C ILE A 168 -11.03 10.27 -1.06
N GLU A 169 -11.39 11.53 -0.84
CA GLU A 169 -11.01 12.30 0.36
C GLU A 169 -11.66 11.76 1.63
N SER A 170 -12.77 11.02 1.53
CA SER A 170 -13.42 10.37 2.67
C SER A 170 -12.68 9.12 3.18
N PHE A 171 -11.66 8.63 2.48
CA PHE A 171 -10.95 7.43 2.89
C PHE A 171 -10.03 7.65 4.10
N ASN A 172 -10.18 6.76 5.08
CA ASN A 172 -9.15 6.46 6.06
C ASN A 172 -8.19 5.39 5.51
N LEU A 173 -6.88 5.57 5.76
CA LEU A 173 -5.76 4.80 5.16
C LEU A 173 -5.92 3.28 5.11
N HIS A 174 -6.65 2.68 6.06
CA HIS A 174 -6.73 1.21 6.23
C HIS A 174 -7.56 0.47 5.17
N SER A 175 -8.49 1.13 4.47
CA SER A 175 -9.37 0.49 3.47
C SER A 175 -9.08 0.89 2.02
N LEU A 176 -8.15 1.84 1.85
CA LEU A 176 -7.94 2.60 0.63
C LEU A 176 -7.54 1.73 -0.58
N ASN A 177 -6.64 0.76 -0.39
CA ASN A 177 -6.14 -0.06 -1.48
C ASN A 177 -7.23 -0.95 -2.11
N ASN A 178 -8.04 -1.61 -1.28
CA ASN A 178 -9.07 -2.54 -1.77
C ASN A 178 -10.29 -1.79 -2.31
N GLU A 179 -10.74 -0.75 -1.61
CA GLU A 179 -11.91 0.01 -2.04
C GLU A 179 -11.64 0.80 -3.32
N PHE A 180 -10.44 1.37 -3.48
CA PHE A 180 -10.08 2.04 -4.73
C PHE A 180 -10.05 1.08 -5.92
N LYS A 181 -9.40 -0.09 -5.79
CA LYS A 181 -9.37 -1.12 -6.84
C LYS A 181 -10.76 -1.64 -7.21
N LYS A 182 -11.68 -1.74 -6.24
CA LYS A 182 -13.04 -2.22 -6.50
C LYS A 182 -13.85 -1.31 -7.42
N ARG A 183 -13.56 -0.01 -7.48
CA ARG A 183 -14.35 0.97 -8.24
C ARG A 183 -13.81 1.30 -9.63
N ILE A 184 -12.58 0.91 -9.92
CA ILE A 184 -11.94 1.09 -11.22
C ILE A 184 -12.03 -0.22 -12.01
N GLU A 185 -12.02 -0.14 -13.33
CA GLU A 185 -12.00 -1.32 -14.20
C GLU A 185 -10.84 -2.30 -13.90
N SER A 186 -11.01 -3.57 -14.28
CA SER A 186 -10.09 -4.64 -13.89
C SER A 186 -8.66 -4.49 -14.41
N SER A 187 -8.49 -3.85 -15.58
CA SER A 187 -7.16 -3.57 -16.15
C SER A 187 -6.26 -2.79 -15.19
N PHE A 188 -6.82 -1.89 -14.38
CA PHE A 188 -6.07 -1.18 -13.34
C PHE A 188 -5.43 -2.11 -12.31
N SER A 189 -6.17 -3.14 -11.87
CA SER A 189 -5.65 -4.10 -10.89
C SER A 189 -4.54 -4.97 -11.47
N ASN A 190 -4.62 -5.27 -12.78
CA ASN A 190 -3.57 -6.01 -13.49
C ASN A 190 -2.30 -5.15 -13.64
N ASP A 191 -2.47 -3.88 -14.02
CA ASP A 191 -1.35 -2.95 -14.20
C ASP A 191 -0.64 -2.62 -12.87
N LEU A 192 -1.37 -2.63 -11.75
CA LEU A 192 -0.79 -2.52 -10.41
C LEU A 192 0.09 -3.71 -10.01
N ASN A 193 -0.09 -4.88 -10.63
CA ASN A 193 0.73 -6.08 -10.43
C ASN A 193 1.11 -6.36 -8.96
N GLY A 194 0.12 -6.28 -8.06
CA GLY A 194 0.31 -6.56 -6.63
C GLY A 194 0.84 -5.41 -5.77
N ALA A 195 1.23 -4.27 -6.35
CA ALA A 195 1.60 -3.09 -5.57
C ALA A 195 0.44 -2.59 -4.69
N LEU A 196 0.80 -2.07 -3.52
CA LEU A 196 -0.12 -1.49 -2.55
C LEU A 196 -0.23 0.01 -2.77
N ILE A 197 -1.45 0.54 -2.81
CA ILE A 197 -1.66 1.99 -2.78
C ILE A 197 -1.63 2.42 -1.31
N THR A 198 -0.60 3.19 -0.92
CA THR A 198 -0.42 3.70 0.45
C THR A 198 -0.99 5.10 0.63
N LYS A 199 -1.12 5.87 -0.45
CA LYS A 199 -1.71 7.21 -0.42
C LYS A 199 -2.37 7.54 -1.75
N ILE A 200 -3.46 8.29 -1.67
CA ILE A 200 -4.13 8.89 -2.83
C ILE A 200 -4.23 10.39 -2.60
N ALA A 201 -3.88 11.17 -3.62
CA ALA A 201 -4.14 12.60 -3.68
C ALA A 201 -4.87 12.90 -4.99
N VAL A 202 -5.80 13.85 -4.94
CA VAL A 202 -6.63 14.21 -6.09
C VAL A 202 -6.39 15.67 -6.41
N THR A 203 -6.31 15.99 -7.70
CA THR A 203 -6.29 17.39 -8.13
C THR A 203 -7.74 17.87 -8.25
N LYS A 204 -8.07 18.99 -7.59
CA LYS A 204 -9.43 19.56 -7.64
C LYS A 204 -9.89 19.75 -9.09
N PRO A 205 -10.99 19.10 -9.51
CA PRO A 205 -11.49 19.23 -10.87
C PRO A 205 -12.10 20.64 -11.07
N ASN A 206 -12.11 21.10 -12.32
CA ASN A 206 -12.88 22.29 -12.68
C ASN A 206 -14.35 21.89 -12.96
N SER A 207 -15.24 22.87 -13.11
CA SER A 207 -16.67 22.59 -13.28
C SER A 207 -17.05 21.94 -14.61
N GLU A 208 -16.12 21.85 -15.56
CA GLU A 208 -16.33 21.28 -16.89
C GLU A 208 -15.63 19.92 -17.05
N SER A 209 -14.92 19.46 -16.02
CA SER A 209 -14.10 18.27 -16.09
C SER A 209 -14.95 17.03 -16.33
N THR A 210 -14.47 16.16 -17.20
CA THR A 210 -14.96 14.78 -17.38
C THR A 210 -13.90 13.76 -16.98
N PHE A 211 -12.76 14.22 -16.46
CA PHE A 211 -11.69 13.36 -15.94
C PHE A 211 -11.29 13.84 -14.56
N LEU A 212 -10.87 12.89 -13.72
CA LEU A 212 -10.27 13.17 -12.43
C LEU A 212 -8.81 12.75 -12.45
N ASN A 213 -7.91 13.70 -12.18
CA ASN A 213 -6.48 13.40 -12.05
C ASN A 213 -6.18 12.92 -10.63
N VAL A 214 -5.62 11.71 -10.52
CA VAL A 214 -5.38 11.03 -9.25
C VAL A 214 -3.90 10.64 -9.15
N LYS A 215 -3.24 11.13 -8.11
CA LYS A 215 -1.87 10.77 -7.77
C LYS A 215 -1.87 9.66 -6.72
N LEU A 216 -1.28 8.52 -7.06
CA LEU A 216 -1.13 7.36 -6.21
C LEU A 216 0.30 7.28 -5.68
N THR A 217 0.47 6.96 -4.40
CA THR A 217 1.74 6.46 -3.86
C THR A 217 1.63 4.95 -3.78
N LEU A 218 2.47 4.27 -4.54
CA LEU A 218 2.55 2.82 -4.62
C LEU A 218 3.71 2.34 -3.75
N SER A 219 3.51 1.24 -3.04
CA SER A 219 4.53 0.58 -2.23
C SER A 219 4.64 -0.89 -2.61
N ASN A 220 5.87 -1.38 -2.61
CA ASN A 220 6.18 -2.82 -2.63
C ASN A 220 6.67 -3.32 -1.25
N ALA A 221 6.26 -2.61 -0.19
CA ALA A 221 6.67 -2.72 1.21
C ALA A 221 8.12 -2.32 1.53
N ILE A 222 8.98 -2.11 0.53
CA ILE A 222 10.39 -1.76 0.71
C ILE A 222 10.69 -0.35 0.21
N ASN A 223 10.08 0.02 -0.92
CA ASN A 223 10.23 1.33 -1.55
C ASN A 223 8.85 1.89 -1.89
N GLU A 224 8.78 3.20 -2.06
CA GLU A 224 7.62 3.88 -2.63
C GLU A 224 7.90 4.50 -4.01
N LYS A 225 6.84 4.58 -4.83
CA LYS A 225 6.85 5.25 -6.12
C LYS A 225 5.54 5.99 -6.33
N GLN A 226 5.62 7.24 -6.77
CA GLN A 226 4.43 8.03 -7.11
C GLN A 226 4.08 7.87 -8.58
N VAL A 227 2.80 7.67 -8.87
CA VAL A 227 2.27 7.64 -10.24
C VAL A 227 1.05 8.54 -10.31
N THR A 228 0.80 9.13 -11.46
CA THR A 228 -0.44 9.86 -11.73
C THR A 228 -1.28 9.04 -12.71
N ILE A 229 -2.56 8.85 -12.42
CA ILE A 229 -3.54 8.27 -13.34
C ILE A 229 -4.69 9.26 -13.58
N ASN A 230 -5.49 9.00 -14.61
CA ASN A 230 -6.75 9.69 -14.80
C ASN A 230 -7.92 8.70 -14.64
N ILE A 231 -9.00 9.12 -14.00
CA ILE A 231 -10.26 8.37 -13.96
C ILE A 231 -11.23 9.07 -14.90
N GLY A 232 -11.77 8.35 -15.89
CA GLY A 232 -12.81 8.86 -16.76
C GLY A 232 -13.06 8.05 -18.03
N PRO A 233 -14.00 8.50 -18.89
CA PRO A 233 -14.78 9.73 -18.70
C PRO A 233 -15.81 9.59 -17.56
N LEU A 234 -16.05 10.70 -16.87
CA LEU A 234 -16.95 10.88 -15.73
C LEU A 234 -18.08 11.85 -16.09
N TRP A 235 -19.21 11.68 -15.41
CA TRP A 235 -20.40 12.51 -15.60
C TRP A 235 -20.12 13.98 -15.29
N ASN A 236 -20.54 14.89 -16.16
CA ASN A 236 -20.54 16.32 -15.85
C ASN A 236 -22.00 16.82 -15.80
N GLN A 237 -22.42 17.32 -14.63
CA GLN A 237 -23.79 17.75 -14.39
C GLN A 237 -24.12 19.10 -15.03
N LYS A 238 -23.14 19.98 -15.26
CA LYS A 238 -23.38 21.29 -15.90
C LYS A 238 -23.72 21.19 -17.38
N SER A 239 -23.43 20.07 -18.00
CA SER A 239 -23.64 19.83 -19.43
C SER A 239 -24.99 19.16 -19.74
N ILE A 240 -25.90 19.09 -18.77
CA ILE A 240 -27.26 18.57 -18.95
C ILE A 240 -28.26 19.69 -18.66
N PRO A 241 -29.08 20.10 -19.65
CA PRO A 241 -30.20 20.98 -19.43
C PRO A 241 -31.03 20.56 -18.21
N SER A 242 -31.37 21.51 -17.34
CA SER A 242 -32.13 21.29 -16.10
C SER A 242 -33.52 20.67 -16.31
N GLU A 243 -33.97 20.57 -17.56
CA GLU A 243 -35.25 20.00 -18.01
C GLU A 243 -35.22 18.46 -18.08
N ILE A 244 -34.05 17.84 -17.92
CA ILE A 244 -33.86 16.39 -18.08
C ILE A 244 -33.89 15.69 -16.71
N ASP A 245 -34.72 14.65 -16.59
CA ASP A 245 -34.74 13.79 -15.40
C ASP A 245 -33.38 13.12 -15.18
N LYS A 246 -32.79 13.37 -14.02
CA LYS A 246 -31.48 12.84 -13.60
C LYS A 246 -31.42 11.32 -13.74
N ASN A 247 -32.46 10.58 -13.35
CA ASN A 247 -32.47 9.11 -13.39
C ASN A 247 -32.46 8.57 -14.82
N VAL A 248 -33.10 9.26 -15.76
CA VAL A 248 -33.07 8.89 -17.19
C VAL A 248 -31.66 9.10 -17.76
N ALA A 249 -31.06 10.24 -17.44
CA ALA A 249 -29.70 10.59 -17.85
C ALA A 249 -28.65 9.59 -17.30
N LEU A 250 -28.80 9.19 -16.02
CA LEU A 250 -27.95 8.18 -15.35
C LEU A 250 -28.06 6.77 -15.98
N ASN A 251 -29.20 6.39 -16.56
CA ASN A 251 -29.39 5.09 -17.21
C ASN A 251 -28.78 5.00 -18.62
N ILE A 252 -28.65 6.14 -19.31
CA ILE A 252 -28.19 6.23 -20.70
C ILE A 252 -26.66 6.39 -20.77
N TYR A 253 -26.10 7.19 -19.87
CA TYR A 253 -24.67 7.54 -19.88
C TYR A 253 -23.71 6.34 -19.87
N PRO A 254 -23.86 5.32 -19.02
CA PRO A 254 -22.95 4.18 -19.00
C PRO A 254 -22.96 3.39 -20.32
N LYS A 255 -24.11 3.36 -21.02
CA LYS A 255 -24.27 2.68 -22.31
C LYS A 255 -23.52 3.40 -23.43
N LEU A 256 -23.42 4.73 -23.36
CA LEU A 256 -22.70 5.53 -24.35
C LEU A 256 -21.19 5.55 -24.07
N VAL A 257 -20.77 5.63 -22.81
CA VAL A 257 -19.36 5.62 -22.40
C VAL A 257 -18.66 4.26 -22.63
N ASN A 258 -19.40 3.15 -22.58
CA ASN A 258 -18.86 1.81 -22.86
C ASN A 258 -18.61 1.51 -24.34
N SER A 259 -18.92 2.44 -25.26
CA SER A 259 -18.78 2.24 -26.72
C SER A 259 -17.37 2.44 -27.28
N SER A 260 -16.33 2.45 -26.44
CA SER A 260 -14.99 2.95 -26.79
C SER A 260 -14.13 2.09 -27.74
N ILE A 261 -14.73 1.25 -28.59
CA ILE A 261 -14.02 0.61 -29.73
C ILE A 261 -14.95 0.58 -30.94
N VAL A 262 -15.55 1.71 -31.27
CA VAL A 262 -16.46 1.80 -32.40
C VAL A 262 -16.20 3.12 -33.12
N ASN A 263 -16.03 3.07 -34.45
CA ASN A 263 -15.82 4.29 -35.23
C ASN A 263 -17.03 5.25 -35.03
N LEU A 264 -16.83 6.55 -35.29
CA LEU A 264 -17.84 7.59 -35.05
C LEU A 264 -19.23 7.25 -35.63
N LEU A 265 -19.28 6.60 -36.79
CA LEU A 265 -20.50 6.19 -37.49
C LEU A 265 -21.30 5.14 -36.70
N GLU A 266 -20.61 4.15 -36.14
CA GLU A 266 -21.29 3.06 -35.42
C GLU A 266 -21.55 3.41 -33.94
N ARG A 267 -20.84 4.42 -33.40
CA ARG A 267 -21.25 5.14 -32.20
C ARG A 267 -22.54 5.93 -32.43
N LYS A 268 -22.64 6.70 -33.52
CA LYS A 268 -23.88 7.40 -33.92
C LYS A 268 -25.03 6.42 -34.11
N LYS A 269 -24.81 5.30 -34.81
CA LYS A 269 -25.81 4.23 -34.99
C LYS A 269 -26.33 3.68 -33.66
N ARG A 270 -25.45 3.34 -32.72
CA ARG A 270 -25.87 2.82 -31.40
C ARG A 270 -26.56 3.87 -30.55
N ALA A 271 -26.11 5.13 -30.62
CA ALA A 271 -26.80 6.24 -29.99
C ALA A 271 -28.22 6.39 -30.57
N THR A 272 -28.37 6.30 -31.90
CA THR A 272 -29.67 6.25 -32.58
C THR A 272 -30.51 5.03 -32.18
N GLU A 273 -29.94 3.83 -32.02
CA GLU A 273 -30.67 2.63 -31.56
C GLU A 273 -31.15 2.75 -30.11
N VAL A 274 -30.32 3.32 -29.22
CA VAL A 274 -30.71 3.63 -27.84
C VAL A 274 -31.82 4.68 -27.83
N VAL A 275 -31.73 5.70 -28.70
CA VAL A 275 -32.78 6.71 -28.91
C VAL A 275 -34.06 6.10 -29.47
N SER A 276 -34.00 5.20 -30.45
CA SER A 276 -35.19 4.53 -31.00
C SER A 276 -35.91 3.69 -29.96
N ASN A 277 -35.17 3.07 -29.03
CA ASN A 277 -35.77 2.38 -27.89
C ASN A 277 -36.35 3.35 -26.84
N LEU A 278 -35.84 4.59 -26.77
CA LEU A 278 -36.35 5.68 -25.93
C LEU A 278 -37.43 6.52 -26.62
N LEU A 279 -37.62 6.41 -27.94
CA LEU A 279 -38.61 7.19 -28.68
C LEU A 279 -40.05 6.80 -28.32
N ASN A 280 -40.22 5.61 -27.72
CA ASN A 280 -41.47 5.24 -27.05
C ASN A 280 -41.78 6.13 -25.82
N THR A 281 -40.84 6.98 -25.35
CA THR A 281 -41.02 7.90 -24.21
C THR A 281 -40.88 9.40 -24.54
N HIS A 282 -40.92 9.81 -25.83
CA HIS A 282 -41.05 11.21 -26.27
C HIS A 282 -39.97 12.22 -25.78
N ASN A 283 -38.73 11.81 -25.48
CA ASN A 283 -37.76 12.72 -24.83
C ASN A 283 -36.45 12.93 -25.63
N PHE A 284 -36.57 13.63 -26.77
CA PHE A 284 -35.46 13.95 -27.70
C PHE A 284 -34.38 14.88 -27.11
N LYS A 285 -34.72 15.74 -26.13
CA LYS A 285 -33.77 16.68 -25.50
C LYS A 285 -32.66 16.00 -24.71
N ILE A 286 -32.91 14.79 -24.23
CA ILE A 286 -31.93 13.97 -23.50
C ILE A 286 -30.78 13.53 -24.41
N PHE A 287 -31.06 13.32 -25.69
CA PHE A 287 -30.07 12.90 -26.66
C PHE A 287 -29.06 14.02 -26.94
N GLU A 288 -29.52 15.22 -27.32
CA GLU A 288 -28.65 16.35 -27.66
C GLU A 288 -27.68 16.69 -26.53
N ALA A 289 -28.19 16.79 -25.30
CA ALA A 289 -27.40 17.06 -24.11
C ALA A 289 -26.31 16.02 -23.85
N VAL A 290 -26.60 14.74 -24.10
CA VAL A 290 -25.67 13.64 -23.82
C VAL A 290 -24.66 13.45 -24.96
N THR A 291 -25.01 13.79 -26.21
CA THR A 291 -24.04 13.88 -27.32
C THR A 291 -23.05 15.01 -27.13
N ASP A 292 -23.51 16.19 -26.70
CA ASP A 292 -22.64 17.34 -26.40
C ASP A 292 -21.68 17.02 -25.24
N LEU A 293 -22.16 16.31 -24.22
CA LEU A 293 -21.38 15.80 -23.08
C LEU A 293 -20.22 14.89 -23.45
N LEU A 294 -20.32 14.23 -24.61
CA LEU A 294 -19.36 13.23 -25.07
C LEU A 294 -18.51 13.73 -26.25
N ASN A 295 -18.67 14.99 -26.69
CA ASN A 295 -18.07 15.55 -27.91
C ASN A 295 -18.29 14.63 -29.15
N LEU A 296 -19.53 14.21 -29.41
CA LEU A 296 -19.93 13.32 -30.52
C LEU A 296 -20.43 14.04 -31.78
#